data_AF-A0A7C3N8W4-F1
#
_entry.id   AF-A0A7C3N8W4-F1
#
_cell.length_a   1.000
_cell.length_b   1.000
_cell.length_c   1.000
_cell.angle_alpha   90.00
_cell.angle_beta   90.00
_cell.angle_gamma   90.00
#
_symmetry.space_group_name_H-M   'P 1'
#
loop_
_entity.id
_entity.type
_entity.pdbx_description
1 polymer ?
#
loop_
_entity_poly.entity_id
_entity_poly.type
_entity_poly.pdbx_seq_one_letter_code
_entity_poly.pdbx_strand_id
1 'polypeptide(L)'
;MLKKISSVGIILLFLFSLSCSLLPWVKDPNNIYDWSSNFKEDVTYYYKVTTYISAINYTTSYNYQWKIVDVTDKTDKKVYNINDDGQTRFLVVDKDENLIFYGKDEY
;
A
#
# COMPACT_ATOMS: atom_id res chain seq x y z
N MET A 1 -12.17 10.50 44.90
CA MET A 1 -11.55 9.42 44.08
C MET A 1 -11.97 9.40 42.60
N LEU A 2 -12.98 10.18 42.14
CA LEU A 2 -13.43 10.16 40.73
C LEU A 2 -12.48 10.82 39.70
N LYS A 3 -11.57 11.72 40.10
CA LYS A 3 -10.71 12.44 39.15
C LYS A 3 -9.62 11.56 38.49
N LYS A 4 -9.24 10.43 39.10
CA LYS A 4 -8.16 9.56 38.58
C LYS A 4 -8.62 8.57 37.50
N ILE A 5 -9.92 8.27 37.43
CA ILE A 5 -10.48 7.29 36.47
C ILE A 5 -10.61 7.92 35.07
N SER A 6 -10.91 9.22 35.01
CA SER A 6 -11.03 9.96 33.74
C SER A 6 -9.69 10.07 32.98
N SER A 7 -8.57 10.18 33.70
CA SER A 7 -7.24 10.27 33.09
C SER A 7 -6.83 8.97 32.38
N VAL A 8 -7.20 7.81 32.93
CA VAL A 8 -6.86 6.50 32.35
C VAL A 8 -7.62 6.26 31.04
N GLY A 9 -8.88 6.68 30.97
CA GLY A 9 -9.68 6.60 29.74
C GLY A 9 -9.13 7.44 28.59
N ILE A 10 -8.63 8.64 28.89
CA ILE A 10 -8.01 9.53 27.89
C ILE A 10 -6.70 8.94 27.36
N ILE A 11 -5.88 8.34 28.22
CA ILE A 11 -4.63 7.68 27.82
C ILE A 11 -4.91 6.48 26.93
N LEU A 12 -5.93 5.67 27.24
CA LEU A 12 -6.35 4.54 26.40
C LEU A 12 -6.87 5.00 25.03
N LEU A 13 -7.65 6.08 24.98
CA LEU A 13 -8.11 6.67 23.71
C LEU A 13 -6.96 7.20 22.84
N PHE A 14 -5.92 7.78 23.45
CA PHE A 14 -4.71 8.19 22.75
C PHE A 14 -3.88 7.01 22.23
N LEU A 15 -3.82 5.91 22.98
CA LEU A 15 -3.13 4.68 22.54
C LEU A 15 -3.88 3.97 21.41
N PHE A 16 -5.22 4.00 21.43
CA PHE A 16 -6.04 3.48 20.34
C PHE A 16 -6.01 4.39 19.10
N SER A 17 -5.91 5.71 19.24
CA SER A 17 -5.77 6.60 18.07
C SER A 17 -4.39 6.51 17.40
N LEU A 18 -3.35 6.11 18.12
CA LEU A 18 -2.04 5.75 17.56
C LEU A 18 -2.04 4.40 16.82
N SER A 19 -3.09 3.57 17.01
CA SER A 19 -3.26 2.31 16.27
C SER A 19 -3.98 2.48 14.92
N CYS A 20 -4.34 3.71 14.54
CA CYS A 20 -4.59 4.07 13.15
C CYS A 20 -3.27 3.99 12.37
N SER A 21 -2.90 2.76 12.00
CA SER A 21 -1.98 2.41 10.92
C SER A 21 -0.82 3.40 10.77
N LEU A 22 0.17 3.28 11.66
CA LEU A 22 1.54 3.48 11.22
C LEU A 22 1.74 2.56 10.02
N LEU A 23 1.63 3.13 8.81
CA LEU A 23 2.20 2.54 7.62
C LEU A 23 3.60 2.08 8.02
N PRO A 24 3.96 0.80 7.80
CA PRO A 24 5.25 0.25 8.22
C PRO A 24 6.32 1.24 7.78
N TRP A 25 7.09 1.73 8.74
CA TRP A 25 8.07 2.80 8.54
C TRP A 25 8.92 2.47 7.33
N VAL A 26 8.62 3.12 6.21
CA VAL A 26 9.37 2.84 4.98
C VAL A 26 10.72 3.50 5.15
N LYS A 27 11.76 2.68 5.13
CA LYS A 27 13.16 3.09 5.35
C LYS A 27 13.62 4.14 4.32
N ASP A 28 13.01 4.16 3.13
CA ASP A 28 13.15 5.21 2.14
C ASP A 28 11.81 5.46 1.41
N PRO A 29 11.13 6.60 1.63
CA PRO A 29 9.86 6.92 0.97
C PRO A 29 9.96 7.03 -0.56
N ASN A 30 11.17 7.13 -1.12
CA ASN A 30 11.40 7.16 -2.56
C ASN A 30 11.77 5.79 -3.15
N ASN A 31 12.05 4.79 -2.30
CA ASN A 31 12.37 3.45 -2.77
C ASN A 31 11.09 2.65 -2.96
N ILE A 32 10.51 2.75 -4.16
CA ILE A 32 9.26 2.06 -4.52
C ILE A 32 9.31 0.55 -4.26
N TYR A 33 10.50 -0.08 -4.26
CA TYR A 33 10.69 -1.50 -3.91
C TYR A 33 10.40 -1.78 -2.43
N ASP A 34 10.80 -0.90 -1.53
CA ASP A 34 10.58 -1.11 -0.09
C ASP A 34 9.11 -0.99 0.27
N TRP A 35 8.34 -0.21 -0.50
CA TRP A 35 6.90 -0.09 -0.36
C TRP A 35 6.20 -1.34 -0.92
N SER A 36 6.54 -1.70 -2.15
CA SER A 36 5.84 -2.76 -2.89
C SER A 36 6.18 -4.16 -2.39
N SER A 37 7.40 -4.40 -1.89
CA SER A 37 7.83 -5.71 -1.38
C SER A 37 7.23 -6.12 -0.02
N ASN A 38 6.51 -5.20 0.64
CA ASN A 38 5.92 -5.42 1.96
C ASN A 38 4.38 -5.51 1.95
N PHE A 39 3.77 -5.65 0.77
CA PHE A 39 2.33 -5.87 0.72
C PHE A 39 1.96 -7.21 1.36
N LYS A 40 0.83 -7.21 2.05
CA LYS A 40 0.29 -8.35 2.80
C LYS A 40 -0.95 -8.89 2.10
N GLU A 41 -1.08 -10.21 2.14
CA GLU A 41 -2.28 -10.91 1.67
C GLU A 41 -3.53 -10.42 2.40
N ASP A 42 -4.66 -10.43 1.70
CA ASP A 42 -5.98 -9.99 2.17
C ASP A 42 -6.09 -8.51 2.59
N VAL A 43 -5.09 -7.69 2.26
CA VAL A 43 -5.12 -6.25 2.52
C VAL A 43 -5.52 -5.48 1.26
N THR A 44 -6.42 -4.51 1.43
CA THR A 44 -6.76 -3.52 0.40
C THR A 44 -5.85 -2.31 0.52
N TYR A 45 -5.19 -1.98 -0.58
CA TYR A 45 -4.34 -0.80 -0.71
C TYR A 45 -5.05 0.26 -1.54
N TYR A 46 -4.80 1.51 -1.23
CA TYR A 46 -5.38 2.65 -1.92
C TYR A 46 -4.25 3.54 -2.44
N TYR A 47 -4.37 3.99 -3.68
CA TYR A 47 -3.42 4.93 -4.26
C TYR A 47 -4.13 6.00 -5.07
N LYS A 48 -3.51 7.18 -5.16
CA LYS A 48 -4.03 8.32 -5.90
C LYS A 48 -3.02 8.69 -6.98
N VAL A 49 -3.47 8.70 -8.23
CA VAL A 49 -2.68 9.20 -9.35
C VAL A 49 -3.17 10.60 -9.68
N THR A 50 -2.23 11.55 -9.79
CA THR A 50 -2.52 12.91 -10.25
C THR A 50 -1.72 13.16 -11.50
N THR A 51 -2.41 13.47 -12.60
CA THR A 51 -1.79 13.71 -13.90
C THR A 51 -2.02 15.16 -14.29
N TYR A 52 -0.94 15.85 -14.63
CA TYR A 52 -0.97 17.20 -15.17
C TYR A 52 -0.66 17.18 -16.67
N ILE A 53 -1.60 17.67 -17.48
CA ILE A 53 -1.46 17.78 -18.93
C ILE A 53 -1.16 19.25 -19.24
N SER A 54 0.14 19.55 -19.43
CA SER A 54 0.62 20.92 -19.63
C SER A 54 0.03 21.58 -20.88
N ALA A 55 -0.16 20.83 -21.96
CA ALA A 55 -0.68 21.33 -23.24
C ALA A 55 -2.05 22.00 -23.15
N ILE A 56 -2.88 21.62 -22.16
CA ILE A 56 -4.22 22.18 -21.95
C ILE A 56 -4.40 22.76 -20.53
N ASN A 57 -3.30 22.90 -19.78
CA ASN A 57 -3.30 23.33 -18.37
C ASN A 57 -4.37 22.63 -17.51
N TYR A 58 -4.45 21.30 -17.64
CA TYR A 58 -5.48 20.50 -16.99
C TYR A 58 -4.86 19.52 -16.00
N THR A 59 -5.39 19.48 -14.78
CA THR A 59 -5.01 18.51 -13.75
C THR A 59 -6.18 17.58 -13.50
N THR A 60 -5.92 16.27 -13.57
CA THR A 60 -6.89 15.24 -13.18
C THR A 60 -6.32 14.39 -12.06
N SER A 61 -7.19 13.90 -11.19
CA SER A 61 -6.84 12.99 -10.12
C SER A 61 -7.79 11.79 -10.13
N TYR A 62 -7.21 10.59 -10.10
CA TYR A 62 -7.95 9.34 -9.98
C TYR A 62 -7.55 8.66 -8.69
N ASN A 63 -8.54 8.11 -7.98
CA ASN A 63 -8.32 7.27 -6.81
C ASN A 63 -8.56 5.84 -7.24
N TYR A 64 -7.63 4.97 -6.89
CA TYR A 64 -7.67 3.56 -7.21
C TYR A 64 -7.55 2.74 -5.93
N GLN A 65 -8.07 1.53 -6.01
CA GLN A 65 -7.93 0.54 -4.96
C GLN A 65 -7.64 -0.80 -5.58
N TRP A 66 -6.91 -1.62 -4.86
CA TRP A 66 -6.58 -2.97 -5.27
C TRP A 66 -6.39 -3.84 -4.03
N LYS A 67 -6.84 -5.09 -4.08
CA LYS A 67 -6.75 -6.04 -2.96
C LYS A 67 -5.72 -7.09 -3.30
N ILE A 68 -4.75 -7.31 -2.41
CA ILE A 68 -3.84 -8.45 -2.54
C ILE A 68 -4.60 -9.72 -2.21
N VAL A 69 -4.68 -10.62 -3.19
CA VAL A 69 -5.38 -11.90 -3.09
C VAL A 69 -4.43 -12.99 -2.63
N ASP A 70 -3.20 -12.99 -3.15
CA ASP A 70 -2.17 -13.98 -2.83
C ASP A 70 -0.78 -13.34 -2.95
N VAL A 71 0.16 -13.82 -2.15
CA VAL A 71 1.56 -13.39 -2.18
C VAL A 71 2.45 -14.62 -2.32
N THR A 72 3.12 -14.71 -3.47
CA THR A 72 4.06 -15.79 -3.76
C THR A 72 5.48 -15.25 -3.71
N ASP A 73 6.27 -15.71 -2.74
CA ASP A 73 7.71 -15.46 -2.68
C ASP A 73 8.43 -16.45 -3.61
N LYS A 74 9.16 -15.93 -4.61
CA LYS A 74 10.07 -16.69 -5.49
C LYS A 74 11.51 -16.36 -5.13
N THR A 75 12.45 -17.12 -5.71
CA THR A 75 13.88 -17.02 -5.35
C THR A 75 14.49 -15.64 -5.63
N ASP A 76 14.06 -15.00 -6.72
CA ASP A 76 14.57 -13.74 -7.28
C ASP A 76 13.58 -12.57 -7.14
N LYS A 77 12.29 -12.89 -6.97
CA LYS A 77 11.21 -11.91 -7.04
C LYS A 77 10.08 -12.22 -6.08
N LYS A 78 9.24 -11.22 -5.87
CA LYS A 78 7.97 -11.36 -5.16
C LYS A 78 6.81 -11.10 -6.11
N VAL A 79 5.87 -12.04 -6.16
CA VAL A 79 4.70 -11.98 -7.03
C VAL A 79 3.48 -11.77 -6.18
N TYR A 80 2.71 -10.73 -6.50
CA TYR A 80 1.44 -10.42 -5.88
C TYR A 80 0.33 -10.68 -6.87
N ASN A 81 -0.60 -11.54 -6.51
CA ASN A 81 -1.86 -11.65 -7.22
C ASN A 81 -2.83 -10.62 -6.63
N ILE A 82 -3.44 -9.81 -7.49
CA ILE A 82 -4.19 -8.64 -7.09
C ILE A 82 -5.55 -8.64 -7.77
N ASN A 83 -6.59 -8.30 -7.01
CA ASN A 83 -7.88 -7.92 -7.54
C ASN A 83 -7.92 -6.39 -7.68
N ASP A 84 -7.90 -5.92 -8.93
CA ASP A 84 -8.02 -4.51 -9.29
C ASP A 84 -9.36 -4.31 -9.99
N ASP A 85 -10.30 -3.69 -9.26
CA ASP A 85 -11.68 -3.44 -9.70
C ASP A 85 -12.38 -4.65 -10.35
N GLY A 86 -12.30 -5.80 -9.67
CA GLY A 86 -12.90 -7.05 -10.13
C GLY A 86 -12.10 -7.81 -11.18
N GLN A 87 -10.94 -7.28 -11.61
CA GLN A 87 -10.06 -7.95 -12.56
C GLN A 87 -8.81 -8.49 -11.85
N THR A 88 -8.46 -9.73 -12.16
CA THR A 88 -7.20 -10.32 -11.70
C THR A 88 -6.03 -9.69 -12.43
N ARG A 89 -5.00 -9.32 -11.67
CA ARG A 89 -3.77 -8.67 -12.10
C ARG A 89 -2.59 -9.20 -11.30
N PHE A 90 -1.40 -9.02 -11.83
CA PHE A 90 -0.15 -9.37 -11.18
C PHE A 90 0.69 -8.13 -10.97
N LEU A 91 1.26 -7.99 -9.77
CA LEU A 91 2.38 -7.10 -9.51
C LEU A 91 3.59 -7.97 -9.21
N VAL A 92 4.65 -7.81 -9.99
CA VAL A 92 5.92 -8.51 -9.80
C VAL A 92 6.97 -7.50 -9.38
N VAL A 93 7.66 -7.81 -8.29
CA VAL A 93 8.74 -6.98 -7.75
C VAL A 93 10.01 -7.81 -7.73
N ASP A 94 10.92 -7.48 -8.64
CA ASP A 94 12.24 -8.09 -8.75
C ASP A 94 13.31 -7.05 -8.36
N LYS A 95 13.97 -7.30 -7.23
CA LYS A 95 14.97 -6.37 -6.68
C LYS A 95 16.33 -6.52 -7.37
N ASP A 96 16.64 -7.72 -7.87
CA ASP A 96 17.93 -8.03 -8.47
C ASP A 96 18.00 -7.42 -9.88
N GLU A 97 16.89 -7.49 -10.62
CA GLU A 97 16.77 -6.85 -11.95
C GLU A 97 16.34 -5.37 -11.90
N ASN A 98 16.05 -4.84 -10.71
CA ASN A 98 15.49 -3.50 -10.54
C ASN A 98 14.25 -3.30 -11.43
N LEU A 99 13.29 -4.23 -11.30
CA LEU A 99 12.06 -4.28 -12.09
C LEU A 99 10.81 -4.32 -11.21
N ILE A 100 9.84 -3.47 -11.56
CA ILE A 100 8.46 -3.57 -11.10
C ILE A 100 7.57 -3.71 -12.32
N PHE A 101 6.83 -4.82 -12.39
CA PHE A 101 5.89 -5.09 -13.47
C PHE A 101 4.46 -5.17 -12.93
N TYR A 102 3.53 -4.54 -13.63
CA TYR A 102 2.11 -4.62 -13.36
C TYR A 102 1.39 -5.05 -14.65
N GLY A 103 0.68 -6.18 -14.60
CA GLY A 103 0.17 -6.82 -15.81
C GLY A 103 -1.03 -7.73 -15.60
N LYS A 104 -1.55 -8.26 -16.72
CA LYS A 104 -2.67 -9.21 -16.74
C LYS A 104 -2.23 -10.66 -16.53
N ASP A 105 -1.00 -10.96 -16.91
CA ASP A 105 -0.39 -12.27 -16.84
C ASP A 105 0.83 -12.20 -15.90
N GLU A 106 1.26 -13.34 -15.37
CA GLU A 106 2.38 -13.40 -14.43
C GLU A 106 3.74 -13.08 -15.09
N TYR A 107 3.82 -13.08 -16.43
CA TYR A 107 4.98 -12.71 -17.25
C TYR A 107 4.53 -12.33 -18.65
#